data_AF-A0A817MF91-F1
#
_entry.id   AF-A0A817MF91-F1
#
_cell.length_a   1.000
_cell.length_b   1.000
_cell.length_c   1.000
_cell.angle_alpha   90.00
_cell.angle_beta   90.00
_cell.angle_gamma   90.00
#
_symmetry.space_group_name_H-M   'P 1'
#
loop_
_entity.id
_entity.type
_entity.pdbx_description
1 polymer ?
#
loop_
_entity_poly.entity_id
_entity_poly.type
_entity_poly.pdbx_seq_one_letter_code
_entity_poly.pdbx_strand_id
1 'polypeptide(L)'
;MEIFDLFNLPDDVLLKSNESFYGFVEQVTGKVEADILRVQGISNARSLIRSKNLLDIFKLDCDEVSALKPLACFQCKTGDFIVKQGIQLNLDNLFDALKEKHEKYTKKNKKHQHQHESSSIDLIPSTPLTNINNNDSLTIRTSSVGITIPDSSNIYSFTTSQSSYVSKYKTINDHAIFINDLIEKFSRKTFISVILKQNEHYDLMIAEDGQVFKATIKCQCGSKITLPIRSLTSSVILSNFYSHLTTSNCSMVDRIFKEQEKAATKQVEASSSLTSVPKSPISPSNDNNSGSGKQSKRKRLYDILSTTMSSSKKEKKQKKID
;
A
#
# COMPACT_ATOMS: atom_id res chain seq x y z
N MET A 1 10.84 -1.04 -22.27
CA MET A 1 10.83 -1.50 -20.87
C MET A 1 9.55 -0.98 -20.24
N GLU A 2 8.61 -1.87 -19.93
CA GLU A 2 7.33 -1.48 -19.33
C GLU A 2 7.57 -1.05 -17.87
N ILE A 3 7.07 0.11 -17.48
CA ILE A 3 7.19 0.59 -16.10
C ILE A 3 5.84 0.38 -15.42
N PHE A 4 5.83 -0.45 -14.39
CA PHE A 4 4.63 -0.79 -13.65
C PHE A 4 4.34 0.23 -12.54
N ASP A 5 3.08 0.64 -12.44
CA ASP A 5 2.58 1.48 -11.35
C ASP A 5 2.00 0.60 -10.24
N LEU A 6 2.39 0.82 -8.99
CA LEU A 6 1.86 0.12 -7.81
C LEU A 6 0.32 0.21 -7.71
N PHE A 7 -0.27 1.28 -8.24
CA PHE A 7 -1.73 1.47 -8.24
C PHE A 7 -2.44 0.73 -9.38
N ASN A 8 -1.70 0.26 -10.39
CA ASN A 8 -2.22 -0.42 -11.57
C ASN A 8 -1.38 -1.66 -11.89
N LEU A 9 -1.31 -2.58 -10.93
CA LEU A 9 -0.64 -3.86 -11.14
C LEU A 9 -1.29 -4.64 -12.31
N PRO A 10 -0.54 -5.41 -13.11
CA PRO A 10 -1.08 -6.22 -14.18
C PRO A 10 -1.83 -7.44 -13.63
N ASP A 11 -2.85 -7.94 -14.32
CA ASP A 11 -3.77 -8.98 -13.78
C ASP A 11 -3.11 -10.33 -13.56
N ASP A 12 -2.07 -10.62 -14.33
CA ASP A 12 -1.24 -11.82 -14.22
C ASP A 12 -0.18 -11.73 -13.11
N VAL A 13 -0.04 -10.60 -12.40
CA VAL A 13 1.03 -10.41 -11.40
C VAL A 13 1.03 -11.50 -10.31
N LEU A 14 -0.15 -11.99 -9.95
CA LEU A 14 -0.31 -13.04 -8.94
C LEU A 14 0.09 -14.44 -9.44
N LEU A 15 0.31 -14.59 -10.75
CA LEU A 15 0.71 -15.82 -11.43
C LEU A 15 2.21 -15.83 -11.74
N LYS A 16 2.88 -14.67 -11.69
CA LYS A 16 4.33 -14.58 -11.92
C LYS A 16 5.11 -15.33 -10.83
N SER A 17 6.22 -15.95 -11.24
CA SER A 17 7.11 -16.72 -10.36
C SER A 17 8.57 -16.62 -10.77
N ASN A 18 9.48 -16.88 -9.82
CA ASN A 18 10.93 -16.89 -9.99
C ASN A 18 11.43 -15.60 -10.66
N GLU A 19 12.27 -15.69 -11.69
CA GLU A 19 12.86 -14.51 -12.36
C GLU A 19 11.81 -13.56 -12.95
N SER A 20 10.67 -14.06 -13.42
CA SER A 20 9.60 -13.19 -13.90
C SER A 20 8.99 -12.32 -12.78
N PHE A 21 8.95 -12.86 -11.56
CA PHE A 21 8.51 -12.12 -10.38
C PHE A 21 9.58 -11.14 -9.91
N TYR A 22 10.84 -11.54 -9.87
CA TYR A 22 11.95 -10.64 -9.50
C TYR A 22 12.09 -9.47 -10.47
N GLY A 23 11.99 -9.71 -11.79
CA GLY A 23 12.03 -8.65 -12.79
C GLY A 23 10.85 -7.68 -12.66
N PHE A 24 9.67 -8.18 -12.27
CA PHE A 24 8.53 -7.31 -11.94
C PHE A 24 8.82 -6.44 -10.70
N VAL A 25 9.34 -7.03 -9.63
CA VAL A 25 9.69 -6.28 -8.40
C VAL A 25 10.77 -5.24 -8.71
N GLU A 26 11.79 -5.58 -9.48
CA GLU A 26 12.85 -4.67 -9.88
C GLU A 26 12.31 -3.45 -10.64
N GLN A 27 11.35 -3.66 -11.55
CA GLN A 27 10.72 -2.58 -12.30
C GLN A 27 9.82 -1.68 -11.44
N VAL A 28 9.19 -2.23 -10.40
CA VAL A 28 8.24 -1.50 -9.55
C VAL A 28 8.95 -0.77 -8.41
N THR A 29 9.79 -1.48 -7.66
CA THR A 29 10.40 -0.98 -6.42
C THR A 29 11.89 -0.68 -6.58
N GLY A 30 12.58 -1.39 -7.47
CA GLY A 30 14.03 -1.27 -7.67
C GLY A 30 14.76 -2.59 -7.44
N LYS A 31 16.01 -2.63 -7.93
CA LYS A 31 16.86 -3.82 -7.90
C LYS A 31 17.17 -4.30 -6.48
N VAL A 32 17.41 -3.37 -5.55
CA VAL A 32 17.79 -3.70 -4.16
C VAL A 32 16.67 -4.48 -3.47
N GLU A 33 15.43 -4.04 -3.65
CA GLU A 33 14.24 -4.71 -3.13
C GLU A 33 14.04 -6.11 -3.75
N ALA A 34 14.25 -6.24 -5.06
CA ALA A 34 14.19 -7.54 -5.73
C ALA A 34 15.25 -8.51 -5.19
N ASP A 35 16.49 -8.02 -4.99
CA ASP A 35 17.58 -8.83 -4.44
C ASP A 35 17.30 -9.26 -2.99
N ILE A 36 16.71 -8.39 -2.15
CA ILE A 36 16.25 -8.74 -0.79
C ILE A 36 15.26 -9.91 -0.82
N LEU A 37 14.29 -9.90 -1.75
CA LEU A 37 13.34 -11.00 -1.89
C LEU A 37 13.99 -12.28 -2.43
N ARG A 38 14.99 -12.15 -3.32
CA ARG A 38 15.74 -13.27 -3.87
C ARG A 38 16.52 -14.01 -2.78
N VAL A 39 17.25 -13.29 -1.92
CA VAL A 39 18.01 -13.92 -0.81
C VAL A 39 17.07 -14.60 0.20
N GLN A 40 15.85 -14.09 0.39
CA GLN A 40 14.83 -14.75 1.23
C GLN A 40 14.14 -15.95 0.57
N GLY A 41 14.43 -16.26 -0.70
CA GLY A 41 13.73 -17.30 -1.45
C GLY A 41 12.25 -16.98 -1.73
N ILE A 42 11.84 -15.71 -1.65
CA ILE A 42 10.47 -15.28 -1.91
C ILE A 42 10.32 -15.11 -3.43
N SER A 43 9.89 -16.17 -4.10
CA SER A 43 9.87 -16.23 -5.57
C SER A 43 8.53 -15.92 -6.23
N ASN A 44 7.48 -15.58 -5.46
CA ASN A 44 6.19 -15.22 -6.03
C ASN A 44 5.34 -14.36 -5.06
N ALA A 45 4.29 -13.74 -5.61
CA ALA A 45 3.40 -12.85 -4.85
C ALA A 45 2.71 -13.54 -3.66
N ARG A 46 2.33 -14.82 -3.78
CA ARG A 46 1.64 -15.54 -2.68
C ARG A 46 2.57 -15.77 -1.51
N SER A 47 3.82 -16.17 -1.77
CA SER A 47 4.85 -16.31 -0.74
C SER A 47 5.11 -14.96 -0.07
N LEU A 48 5.27 -13.88 -0.86
CA LEU A 48 5.47 -12.53 -0.34
C LEU A 48 4.35 -12.08 0.61
N ILE A 49 3.09 -12.26 0.22
CA ILE A 49 1.92 -11.89 1.04
C ILE A 49 1.87 -12.65 2.37
N ARG A 50 2.41 -13.87 2.42
CA ARG A 50 2.42 -14.72 3.63
C ARG A 50 3.63 -14.48 4.52
N SER A 51 4.72 -13.95 3.96
CA SER A 51 5.94 -13.66 4.70
C SER A 51 5.71 -12.59 5.76
N LYS A 52 6.38 -12.74 6.89
CA LYS A 52 6.39 -11.76 7.99
C LYS A 52 7.74 -11.07 8.01
N ASN A 53 7.74 -9.76 8.27
CA ASN A 53 8.94 -8.94 8.48
C ASN A 53 10.07 -9.19 7.45
N LEU A 54 9.89 -8.71 6.22
CA LEU A 54 10.85 -8.88 5.12
C LEU A 54 12.26 -8.33 5.41
N LEU A 55 12.39 -7.46 6.41
CA LEU A 55 13.66 -6.81 6.76
C LEU A 55 14.42 -7.53 7.88
N ASP A 56 13.83 -8.54 8.52
CA ASP A 56 14.49 -9.31 9.57
C ASP A 56 15.69 -10.11 9.02
N ILE A 57 15.76 -10.32 7.70
CA ILE A 57 16.91 -10.95 7.04
C ILE A 57 18.24 -10.25 7.33
N PHE A 58 18.25 -8.93 7.56
CA PHE A 58 19.49 -8.18 7.84
C PHE A 58 20.12 -8.51 9.19
N LYS A 59 19.42 -9.25 10.06
CA LYS A 59 19.95 -9.79 11.32
C LYS A 59 20.77 -11.07 11.12
N LEU A 60 20.69 -11.69 9.95
CA LEU A 60 21.47 -12.87 9.62
C LEU A 60 22.92 -12.49 9.30
N ASP A 61 23.83 -13.39 9.66
CA ASP A 61 25.26 -13.28 9.37
C ASP A 61 25.61 -14.28 8.27
N CYS A 62 25.45 -13.86 7.03
CA CYS A 62 25.85 -14.63 5.85
C CYS A 62 26.35 -13.71 4.73
N ASP A 63 27.05 -14.29 3.76
CA ASP A 63 27.75 -13.53 2.71
C ASP A 63 26.78 -12.77 1.80
N GLU A 64 25.66 -13.39 1.43
CA GLU A 64 24.67 -12.77 0.55
C GLU A 64 24.00 -11.55 1.21
N VAL A 65 23.69 -11.66 2.51
CA VAL A 65 23.13 -10.55 3.29
C VAL A 65 24.18 -9.46 3.53
N SER A 66 25.43 -9.85 3.77
CA SER A 66 26.54 -8.91 3.94
C SER A 66 26.79 -8.07 2.69
N ALA A 67 26.64 -8.65 1.50
CA ALA A 67 26.69 -7.92 0.23
C ALA A 67 25.51 -6.94 0.04
N LEU A 68 24.34 -7.23 0.62
CA LEU A 68 23.16 -6.35 0.54
C LEU A 68 23.18 -5.18 1.53
N LYS A 69 23.77 -5.36 2.72
CA LYS A 69 23.86 -4.33 3.77
C LYS A 69 24.34 -2.95 3.26
N PRO A 70 25.43 -2.81 2.48
CA PRO A 70 25.88 -1.48 2.02
C PRO A 70 24.89 -0.81 1.04
N LEU A 71 24.08 -1.61 0.34
CA LEU A 71 23.08 -1.11 -0.61
C LEU A 71 21.79 -0.68 0.10
N ALA A 72 21.31 -1.50 1.04
CA ALA A 72 20.00 -1.35 1.66
C ALA A 72 20.02 -0.60 3.01
N CYS A 73 21.17 -0.50 3.68
CA CYS A 73 21.28 0.04 5.03
C CYS A 73 22.21 1.25 5.11
N PHE A 74 22.07 2.03 6.19
CA PHE A 74 23.09 2.93 6.71
C PHE A 74 23.89 2.21 7.78
N GLN A 75 25.21 2.29 7.71
CA GLN A 75 26.08 1.81 8.77
C GLN A 75 26.26 2.92 9.81
N CYS A 76 25.94 2.61 11.06
CA CYS A 76 26.16 3.49 12.20
C CYS A 76 27.61 3.42 12.66
N LYS A 77 28.07 4.46 13.37
CA LYS A 77 29.43 4.49 13.96
C LYS A 77 29.70 3.35 14.95
N THR A 78 28.64 2.78 15.54
CA THR A 78 28.69 1.63 16.44
C THR A 78 28.94 0.30 15.71
N GLY A 79 28.82 0.29 14.38
CA GLY A 79 28.83 -0.93 13.57
C GLY A 79 27.44 -1.50 13.27
N ASP A 80 26.39 -0.99 13.92
CA ASP A 80 25.01 -1.40 13.65
C ASP A 80 24.53 -0.96 12.27
N PHE A 81 23.58 -1.69 11.70
CA PHE A 81 22.97 -1.37 10.41
C PHE A 81 21.51 -0.97 10.59
N ILE A 82 21.14 0.18 10.02
CA ILE A 82 19.74 0.67 9.99
C ILE A 82 19.26 0.64 8.54
N VAL A 83 18.17 -0.05 8.27
CA VAL A 83 17.59 -0.13 6.92
C VAL A 83 17.16 1.27 6.44
N LYS A 84 17.45 1.60 5.18
CA LYS A 84 17.02 2.86 4.56
C LYS A 84 15.49 2.92 4.51
N GLN A 85 14.89 3.99 5.03
CA GLN A 85 13.44 4.16 5.10
C GLN A 85 12.73 4.00 3.74
N GLY A 86 13.39 4.41 2.64
CA GLY A 86 12.85 4.26 1.29
C GLY A 86 12.65 2.80 0.87
N ILE A 87 13.61 1.92 1.20
CA ILE A 87 13.54 0.48 0.90
C ILE A 87 12.37 -0.14 1.65
N GLN A 88 12.23 0.17 2.94
CA GLN A 88 11.12 -0.30 3.77
C GLN A 88 9.77 0.14 3.19
N LEU A 89 9.62 1.42 2.88
CA LEU A 89 8.37 1.96 2.36
C LEU A 89 8.00 1.36 0.99
N ASN A 90 8.99 1.13 0.12
CA ASN A 90 8.77 0.51 -1.19
C ASN A 90 8.23 -0.93 -1.05
N LEU A 91 8.86 -1.73 -0.18
CA LEU A 91 8.42 -3.11 0.08
C LEU A 91 7.05 -3.16 0.75
N ASP A 92 6.79 -2.29 1.73
CA ASP A 92 5.48 -2.20 2.40
C ASP A 92 4.37 -1.85 1.40
N ASN A 93 4.61 -0.85 0.53
CA ASN A 93 3.66 -0.45 -0.50
C ASN A 93 3.40 -1.57 -1.52
N LEU A 94 4.46 -2.30 -1.93
CA LEU A 94 4.33 -3.45 -2.83
C LEU A 94 3.51 -4.56 -2.18
N PHE A 95 3.77 -4.87 -0.92
CA PHE A 95 3.05 -5.87 -0.15
C PHE A 95 1.56 -5.52 -0.04
N ASP A 96 1.24 -4.28 0.32
CA ASP A 96 -0.14 -3.79 0.42
C ASP A 96 -0.87 -3.89 -0.92
N ALA A 97 -0.22 -3.46 -2.02
CA ALA A 97 -0.81 -3.50 -3.36
C ALA A 97 -1.09 -4.94 -3.83
N LEU A 98 -0.15 -5.87 -3.61
CA LEU A 98 -0.31 -7.28 -3.96
C LEU A 98 -1.40 -7.93 -3.12
N LYS A 99 -1.49 -7.60 -1.82
CA LYS A 99 -2.52 -8.09 -0.92
C LYS A 99 -3.91 -7.62 -1.35
N GLU A 100 -4.08 -6.33 -1.63
CA GLU A 100 -5.34 -5.77 -2.14
C GLU A 100 -5.76 -6.47 -3.44
N LYS A 101 -4.81 -6.68 -4.36
CA LYS A 101 -5.07 -7.38 -5.62
C LYS A 101 -5.48 -8.84 -5.41
N HIS A 102 -4.82 -9.55 -4.49
CA HIS A 102 -5.17 -10.92 -4.12
C HIS A 102 -6.60 -11.03 -3.54
N GLU A 103 -6.99 -10.10 -2.69
CA GLU A 103 -8.35 -10.04 -2.14
C GLU A 103 -9.40 -9.78 -3.23
N LYS A 104 -9.12 -8.91 -4.20
CA LYS A 104 -10.01 -8.68 -5.34
C LYS A 104 -10.16 -9.94 -6.21
N TYR A 105 -9.06 -10.64 -6.48
CA TYR A 105 -9.06 -11.88 -7.27
C TYR A 105 -9.89 -12.99 -6.61
N THR A 106 -9.69 -13.22 -5.31
CA THR A 106 -10.43 -14.25 -4.56
C THR A 106 -11.94 -13.97 -4.47
N LYS A 107 -12.34 -12.69 -4.35
CA LYS A 107 -13.76 -12.28 -4.35
C LYS A 107 -14.45 -12.54 -5.70
N LYS A 108 -13.76 -12.34 -6.82
CA LYS A 108 -14.31 -12.60 -8.17
C LYS A 108 -14.60 -14.09 -8.37
N ASN A 109 -13.66 -14.97 -8.00
CA ASN A 109 -13.81 -16.41 -8.21
C ASN A 109 -14.96 -17.03 -7.39
N LYS A 110 -15.21 -16.53 -6.17
CA LYS A 110 -16.33 -17.02 -5.34
C LYS A 110 -17.71 -16.76 -5.94
N LYS A 111 -17.88 -15.67 -6.72
CA LYS A 111 -19.18 -15.34 -7.34
C LYS A 111 -19.55 -16.29 -8.46
N HIS A 112 -18.57 -16.80 -9.20
CA HIS A 112 -18.83 -17.73 -10.29
C HIS A 112 -19.15 -19.14 -9.79
N GLN A 113 -18.74 -19.51 -8.57
CA GLN A 113 -18.98 -20.84 -8.02
C GLN A 113 -20.42 -21.03 -7.51
N HIS A 114 -21.08 -19.96 -7.04
CA HIS A 114 -22.46 -20.04 -6.51
C HIS A 114 -23.58 -20.03 -7.57
N GLN A 115 -23.26 -19.83 -8.85
CA GLN A 115 -24.27 -19.83 -9.91
C GLN A 115 -24.53 -21.20 -10.53
N HIS A 116 -23.79 -22.24 -10.13
CA HIS A 116 -23.89 -23.56 -10.76
C HIS A 116 -24.51 -24.65 -9.85
N GLU A 117 -24.95 -24.31 -8.63
CA GLU A 117 -25.53 -25.28 -7.67
C GLU A 117 -27.06 -25.18 -7.48
N SER A 118 -27.76 -24.31 -8.22
CA SER A 118 -29.23 -24.17 -8.12
C SER A 118 -29.99 -24.74 -9.32
N SER A 119 -29.60 -25.94 -9.78
CA SER A 119 -30.44 -26.77 -10.67
C SER A 119 -30.41 -28.24 -10.25
N SER A 120 -30.90 -28.52 -9.04
CA SER A 120 -31.31 -29.88 -8.68
C SER A 120 -32.77 -30.06 -9.10
N ILE A 121 -32.95 -30.76 -10.22
CA ILE A 121 -34.23 -31.30 -10.66
C ILE A 121 -34.49 -32.56 -9.84
N ASP A 122 -35.70 -32.64 -9.30
CA ASP A 122 -36.25 -33.76 -8.54
C ASP A 122 -36.30 -35.09 -9.32
N LEU A 123 -36.19 -36.19 -8.55
CA LEU A 123 -36.62 -37.59 -8.83
C LEU A 123 -35.81 -38.31 -9.93
N ILE A 124 -35.31 -39.55 -9.80
CA ILE A 124 -35.92 -40.81 -9.32
C ILE A 124 -34.81 -41.86 -8.97
N PRO A 125 -35.06 -43.16 -8.67
CA PRO A 125 -34.72 -43.78 -7.39
C PRO A 125 -33.61 -44.84 -7.46
N SER A 126 -33.16 -45.19 -6.26
CA SER A 126 -32.23 -46.26 -5.90
C SER A 126 -32.41 -47.57 -6.67
N THR A 127 -31.32 -48.10 -7.22
CA THR A 127 -31.13 -49.54 -7.47
C THR A 127 -29.79 -49.99 -6.88
N PRO A 128 -29.72 -51.20 -6.29
CA PRO A 128 -28.59 -51.63 -5.48
C PRO A 128 -27.50 -52.35 -6.29
N LEU A 129 -26.28 -52.25 -5.76
CA LEU A 129 -25.07 -53.08 -5.94
C LEU A 129 -25.00 -54.04 -7.13
N THR A 130 -23.90 -53.94 -7.89
CA THR A 130 -23.11 -55.13 -8.24
C THR A 130 -21.61 -54.81 -8.32
N ASN A 131 -20.88 -55.70 -7.66
CA ASN A 131 -19.44 -55.81 -7.52
C ASN A 131 -18.87 -56.49 -8.77
N ILE A 132 -18.01 -55.82 -9.56
CA ILE A 132 -17.20 -56.48 -10.59
C ILE A 132 -15.78 -55.90 -10.54
N ASN A 133 -14.93 -56.74 -9.95
CA ASN A 133 -13.49 -56.79 -10.08
C ASN A 133 -13.11 -56.98 -11.56
N ASN A 134 -12.12 -56.25 -12.08
CA ASN A 134 -11.20 -56.79 -13.10
C ASN A 134 -9.97 -55.88 -13.27
N ASN A 135 -8.82 -56.51 -13.04
CA ASN A 135 -7.53 -56.10 -13.54
C ASN A 135 -7.61 -55.95 -15.05
N ASP A 136 -7.10 -54.86 -15.61
CA ASP A 136 -6.42 -54.99 -16.88
C ASP A 136 -5.29 -53.97 -17.09
N SER A 137 -4.23 -54.53 -17.64
CA SER A 137 -2.93 -53.95 -17.90
C SER A 137 -2.98 -53.09 -19.16
N LEU A 138 -2.45 -51.86 -19.10
CA LEU A 138 -2.16 -51.09 -20.32
C LEU A 138 -0.72 -50.59 -20.35
N THR A 139 0.08 -51.40 -21.05
CA THR A 139 1.18 -51.06 -21.96
C THR A 139 1.44 -49.56 -22.18
N ILE A 140 2.62 -49.14 -21.72
CA ILE A 140 3.31 -47.92 -22.11
C ILE A 140 3.78 -48.09 -23.57
N ARG A 141 3.16 -47.35 -24.50
CA ARG A 141 3.68 -47.17 -25.87
C ARG A 141 4.65 -45.99 -25.89
N THR A 142 5.95 -46.29 -25.80
CA THR A 142 7.04 -45.38 -26.13
C THR A 142 7.10 -45.20 -27.65
N SER A 143 6.63 -44.06 -28.14
CA SER A 143 6.84 -43.65 -29.53
C SER A 143 8.05 -42.73 -29.57
N SER A 144 9.16 -43.26 -30.05
CA SER A 144 10.39 -42.52 -30.38
C SER A 144 10.12 -41.61 -31.59
N VAL A 145 9.92 -40.32 -31.33
CA VAL A 145 9.93 -39.29 -32.38
C VAL A 145 11.37 -38.80 -32.53
N GLY A 146 11.93 -39.07 -33.71
CA GLY A 146 13.27 -38.63 -34.09
C GLY A 146 13.40 -37.12 -34.09
N ILE A 147 14.41 -36.63 -33.37
CA ILE A 147 14.83 -35.23 -33.40
C ILE A 147 15.72 -35.05 -34.63
N THR A 148 15.13 -34.59 -35.74
CA THR A 148 15.87 -33.93 -36.82
C THR A 148 16.08 -32.48 -36.45
N ILE A 149 17.35 -32.11 -36.25
CA ILE A 149 17.83 -30.74 -36.08
C ILE A 149 17.91 -30.09 -37.46
N PRO A 150 17.15 -29.01 -37.76
CA PRO A 150 17.45 -28.15 -38.88
C PRO A 150 18.31 -27.00 -38.37
N ASP A 151 19.55 -27.02 -38.83
CA ASP A 151 20.48 -25.90 -38.84
C ASP A 151 19.94 -24.81 -39.77
N SER A 152 19.64 -23.62 -39.23
CA SER A 152 19.43 -22.43 -40.04
C SER A 152 19.60 -21.17 -39.21
N SER A 153 20.74 -20.52 -39.44
CA SER A 153 21.01 -19.12 -39.16
C SER A 153 19.92 -18.22 -39.74
N ASN A 154 19.08 -17.63 -38.88
CA ASN A 154 18.23 -16.50 -39.24
C ASN A 154 18.42 -15.37 -38.22
N ILE A 155 19.08 -14.32 -38.71
CA ILE A 155 19.23 -13.03 -38.05
C ILE A 155 17.84 -12.40 -37.96
N TYR A 156 17.21 -12.51 -36.80
CA TYR A 156 16.01 -11.73 -36.50
C TYR A 156 16.42 -10.30 -36.17
N SER A 157 16.32 -9.43 -37.17
CA SER A 157 16.18 -7.99 -36.97
C SER A 157 14.86 -7.73 -36.26
N PHE A 158 14.90 -7.70 -34.93
CA PHE A 158 13.81 -7.14 -34.12
C PHE A 158 13.81 -5.62 -34.33
N THR A 159 13.06 -5.16 -35.34
CA THR A 159 12.52 -3.80 -35.30
C THR A 159 11.52 -3.78 -34.15
N THR A 160 11.98 -3.35 -32.98
CA THR A 160 11.13 -3.04 -31.83
C THR A 160 10.18 -1.94 -32.28
N SER A 161 9.00 -2.34 -32.75
CA SER A 161 7.86 -1.46 -32.89
C SER A 161 7.65 -0.82 -31.52
N GLN A 162 7.97 0.47 -31.42
CA GLN A 162 7.61 1.31 -30.29
C GLN A 162 6.12 1.19 -30.09
N SER A 163 5.73 0.28 -29.19
CA SER A 163 4.39 0.21 -28.65
C SER A 163 4.10 1.57 -28.04
N SER A 164 3.23 2.30 -28.70
CA SER A 164 2.58 3.50 -28.21
C SER A 164 1.75 3.11 -26.99
N TYR A 165 2.39 2.97 -25.84
CA TYR A 165 1.73 3.11 -24.56
C TYR A 165 1.35 4.58 -24.42
N VAL A 166 0.27 4.93 -25.13
CA VAL A 166 -0.57 6.10 -24.88
C VAL A 166 -0.76 6.14 -23.37
N SER A 167 -0.29 7.22 -22.73
CA SER A 167 -0.47 7.42 -21.30
C SER A 167 -1.92 7.11 -20.94
N LYS A 168 -2.14 6.23 -19.95
CA LYS A 168 -3.48 5.79 -19.53
C LYS A 168 -4.38 6.98 -19.15
N TYR A 169 -3.77 8.11 -18.83
CA TYR A 169 -4.38 9.41 -18.61
C TYR A 169 -4.32 10.19 -19.93
N LYS A 170 -5.46 10.37 -20.57
CA LYS A 170 -5.56 11.02 -21.89
C LYS A 170 -5.70 12.53 -21.79
N THR A 171 -6.09 13.02 -20.61
CA THR A 171 -6.42 14.44 -20.41
C THR A 171 -5.77 15.00 -19.16
N ILE A 172 -5.55 16.31 -19.14
CA ILE A 172 -5.13 17.08 -17.94
C ILE A 172 -6.05 16.78 -16.75
N ASN A 173 -7.35 16.60 -17.02
CA ASN A 173 -8.34 16.28 -15.99
C ASN A 173 -8.09 14.91 -15.35
N ASP A 174 -7.71 13.90 -16.12
CA ASP A 174 -7.37 12.58 -15.59
C ASP A 174 -6.16 12.64 -14.65
N HIS A 175 -5.15 13.43 -15.00
CA HIS A 175 -4.00 13.68 -14.14
C HIS A 175 -4.38 14.43 -12.85
N ALA A 176 -5.28 15.41 -12.94
CA ALA A 176 -5.77 16.13 -11.75
C ALA A 176 -6.50 15.19 -10.79
N ILE A 177 -7.41 14.35 -11.30
CA ILE A 177 -8.13 13.35 -10.52
C ILE A 177 -7.15 12.39 -9.83
N PHE A 178 -6.17 11.88 -10.58
CA PHE A 178 -5.16 10.98 -10.03
C PHE A 178 -4.34 11.62 -8.90
N ILE A 179 -3.86 12.85 -9.10
CA ILE A 179 -3.10 13.58 -8.08
C ILE A 179 -3.95 13.82 -6.82
N ASN A 180 -5.21 14.19 -6.99
CA ASN A 180 -6.12 14.39 -5.87
C ASN A 180 -6.35 13.11 -5.07
N ASP A 181 -6.55 11.96 -5.74
CA ASP A 181 -6.68 10.65 -5.10
C ASP A 181 -5.42 10.29 -4.30
N LEU A 182 -4.24 10.56 -4.84
CA LEU A 182 -2.97 10.35 -4.11
C LEU A 182 -2.85 11.24 -2.87
N ILE A 183 -3.22 12.52 -2.97
CA ILE A 183 -3.19 13.44 -1.82
C ILE A 183 -4.19 13.00 -0.75
N GLU A 184 -5.39 12.60 -1.16
CA GLU A 184 -6.41 12.11 -0.25
C GLU A 184 -5.96 10.84 0.47
N LYS A 185 -5.46 9.83 -0.26
CA LYS A 185 -4.91 8.59 0.32
C LYS A 185 -3.79 8.87 1.31
N PHE A 186 -2.86 9.76 0.95
CA PHE A 186 -1.80 10.20 1.85
C PHE A 186 -2.38 10.85 3.12
N SER A 187 -3.33 11.77 2.97
CA SER A 187 -3.91 12.47 4.12
C SER A 187 -4.60 11.52 5.09
N ARG A 188 -5.37 10.54 4.59
CA ARG A 188 -6.01 9.51 5.41
C ARG A 188 -5.00 8.62 6.15
N LYS A 189 -3.85 8.34 5.53
CA LYS A 189 -2.80 7.49 6.11
C LYS A 189 -1.96 8.24 7.14
N THR A 190 -1.68 9.52 6.90
CA THR A 190 -0.73 10.31 7.69
C THR A 190 -1.42 11.13 8.78
N PHE A 191 -2.57 11.72 8.50
CA PHE A 191 -3.30 12.57 9.42
C PHE A 191 -4.55 11.85 9.89
N ILE A 192 -4.57 11.49 11.18
CA ILE A 192 -5.72 10.85 11.79
C ILE A 192 -6.91 11.81 11.65
N SER A 193 -7.92 11.41 10.87
CA SER A 193 -9.17 12.15 10.67
C SER A 193 -9.09 13.45 9.85
N VAL A 194 -8.00 13.71 9.10
CA VAL A 194 -7.93 14.86 8.19
C VAL A 194 -7.89 14.38 6.75
N ILE A 195 -8.86 14.82 5.94
CA ILE A 195 -8.86 14.65 4.49
C ILE A 195 -8.55 15.99 3.85
N LEU A 196 -7.42 16.07 3.17
CA LEU A 196 -7.06 17.27 2.41
C LEU A 196 -7.90 17.34 1.14
N LYS A 197 -8.44 18.53 0.84
CA LYS A 197 -9.38 18.75 -0.27
C LYS A 197 -8.90 19.90 -1.14
N GLN A 198 -9.06 19.74 -2.45
CA GLN A 198 -8.77 20.80 -3.40
C GLN A 198 -9.73 21.99 -3.17
N ASN A 199 -9.23 23.21 -3.35
CA ASN A 199 -9.90 24.50 -3.12
C ASN A 199 -10.18 24.85 -1.63
N GLU A 200 -10.14 23.88 -0.71
CA GLU A 200 -10.23 24.15 0.74
C GLU A 200 -8.86 24.21 1.40
N HIS A 201 -7.97 23.27 1.06
CA HIS A 201 -6.69 23.06 1.74
C HIS A 201 -5.49 23.31 0.81
N TYR A 202 -5.68 23.11 -0.48
CA TYR A 202 -4.67 23.34 -1.51
C TYR A 202 -5.35 23.62 -2.86
N ASP A 203 -4.63 24.30 -3.75
CA ASP A 203 -5.03 24.51 -5.14
C ASP A 203 -4.04 23.79 -6.06
N LEU A 204 -4.52 22.81 -6.82
CA LEU A 204 -3.73 22.11 -7.83
C LEU A 204 -3.89 22.82 -9.19
N MET A 205 -2.78 23.25 -9.76
CA MET A 205 -2.71 23.82 -11.10
C MET A 205 -1.88 22.90 -11.98
N ILE A 206 -2.48 22.44 -13.09
CA ILE A 206 -1.77 21.69 -14.13
C ILE A 206 -1.86 22.52 -15.40
N ALA A 207 -0.71 22.85 -15.96
CA ALA A 207 -0.60 23.52 -17.24
C ALA A 207 0.17 22.60 -18.21
N GLU A 208 -0.19 22.68 -19.48
CA GLU A 208 0.53 22.05 -20.57
C GLU A 208 1.29 23.15 -21.32
N ASP A 209 2.61 23.06 -21.33
CA ASP A 209 3.50 23.98 -22.06
C ASP A 209 4.16 23.20 -23.20
N GLY A 210 3.51 23.20 -24.36
CA GLY A 210 3.87 22.34 -25.48
C GLY A 210 3.62 20.87 -25.17
N GLN A 211 4.67 20.05 -25.14
CA GLN A 211 4.59 18.62 -24.78
C GLN A 211 4.94 18.35 -23.31
N VAL A 212 5.24 19.39 -22.54
CA VAL A 212 5.69 19.25 -21.15
C VAL A 212 4.56 19.66 -20.22
N PHE A 213 4.11 18.71 -19.41
CA PHE A 213 3.21 19.01 -18.30
C PHE A 213 3.97 19.72 -17.19
N LYS A 214 3.32 20.70 -16.58
CA LYS A 214 3.80 21.37 -15.37
C LYS A 214 2.69 21.36 -14.33
N ALA A 215 2.92 20.62 -13.26
CA ALA A 215 2.00 20.56 -12.13
C ALA A 215 2.55 21.37 -10.95
N THR A 216 1.72 22.19 -10.35
CA THR A 216 2.07 23.00 -9.17
C THR A 216 0.94 22.93 -8.16
N ILE A 217 1.28 22.72 -6.90
CA ILE A 217 0.34 22.80 -5.77
C ILE A 217 0.61 24.08 -5.00
N LYS A 218 -0.43 24.89 -4.78
CA LYS A 218 -0.41 26.00 -3.83
C LYS A 218 -1.11 25.56 -2.55
N CYS A 219 -0.36 25.46 -1.46
CA CYS A 219 -0.92 25.19 -0.14
C CYS A 219 -1.57 26.46 0.42
N GLN A 220 -2.66 26.32 1.19
CA GLN A 220 -3.34 27.47 1.82
C GLN A 220 -2.50 28.15 2.93
N CYS A 221 -1.34 27.60 3.30
CA CYS A 221 -0.35 28.33 4.09
C CYS A 221 0.45 29.35 3.28
N GLY A 222 0.23 29.44 1.96
CA GLY A 222 0.90 30.35 1.03
C GLY A 222 2.04 29.69 0.23
N SER A 223 2.51 28.49 0.63
CA SER A 223 3.62 27.81 -0.05
C SER A 223 3.20 27.31 -1.44
N LYS A 224 4.03 27.61 -2.45
CA LYS A 224 3.87 27.13 -3.83
C LYS A 224 4.93 26.07 -4.13
N ILE A 225 4.50 24.86 -4.48
CA ILE A 225 5.36 23.69 -4.64
C ILE A 225 5.19 23.16 -6.06
N THR A 226 6.26 23.22 -6.83
CA THR A 226 6.30 22.63 -8.17
C THR A 226 6.48 21.13 -8.02
N LEU A 227 5.63 20.36 -8.69
CA LEU A 227 5.68 18.90 -8.65
C LEU A 227 6.56 18.39 -9.79
N PRO A 228 7.66 17.68 -9.50
CA PRO A 228 8.47 17.07 -10.54
C PRO A 228 7.65 16.02 -11.30
N ILE A 229 7.80 15.99 -12.63
CA ILE A 229 7.18 14.97 -13.48
C ILE A 229 8.27 14.04 -13.98
N ARG A 230 8.03 12.74 -13.87
CA ARG A 230 8.91 11.72 -14.46
C ARG A 230 8.63 11.65 -15.95
N SER A 231 9.61 12.02 -16.77
CA SER A 231 9.51 12.03 -18.24
C SER A 231 9.11 10.67 -18.83
N LEU A 232 9.56 9.57 -18.23
CA LEU A 232 9.30 8.21 -18.75
C LEU A 232 7.89 7.69 -18.47
N THR A 233 7.27 8.10 -17.36
CA THR A 233 5.97 7.57 -16.91
C THR A 233 4.86 8.61 -16.96
N SER A 234 5.20 9.86 -17.29
CA SER A 234 4.33 11.03 -17.14
C SER A 234 3.66 11.10 -15.75
N SER A 235 4.32 10.53 -14.73
CA SER A 235 3.79 10.48 -13.37
C SER A 235 4.35 11.62 -12.53
N VAL A 236 3.49 12.15 -11.67
CA VAL A 236 3.79 13.32 -10.85
C VAL A 236 4.31 12.87 -9.48
N ILE A 237 5.44 13.44 -9.05
CA ILE A 237 6.06 13.14 -7.75
C ILE A 237 5.54 14.11 -6.70
N LEU A 238 4.87 13.59 -5.67
CA LEU A 238 4.27 14.37 -4.58
C LEU A 238 5.15 14.50 -3.32
N SER A 239 6.35 13.92 -3.31
CA SER A 239 7.24 13.87 -2.13
C SER A 239 7.50 15.25 -1.51
N ASN A 240 7.72 16.28 -2.34
CA ASN A 240 7.98 17.63 -1.85
C ASN A 240 6.76 18.24 -1.15
N PHE A 241 5.57 17.98 -1.68
CA PHE A 241 4.32 18.41 -1.05
C PHE A 241 4.08 17.68 0.27
N TYR A 242 4.29 16.36 0.30
CA TYR A 242 4.16 15.57 1.53
C TYR A 242 5.17 15.98 2.60
N SER A 243 6.43 16.25 2.21
CA SER A 243 7.42 16.80 3.12
C SER A 243 6.96 18.14 3.66
N HIS A 244 6.46 19.05 2.83
CA HIS A 244 5.93 20.34 3.30
C HIS A 244 4.85 20.16 4.37
N LEU A 245 3.88 19.28 4.14
CA LEU A 245 2.78 19.03 5.08
C LEU A 245 3.25 18.45 6.42
N THR A 246 4.33 17.66 6.43
CA THR A 246 4.80 16.92 7.60
C THR A 246 5.94 17.61 8.37
N THR A 247 6.84 18.33 7.68
CA THR A 247 8.06 18.86 8.29
C THR A 247 8.06 20.36 8.48
N SER A 248 7.37 21.13 7.62
CA SER A 248 7.63 22.58 7.48
C SER A 248 6.79 23.49 8.37
N ASN A 249 6.22 23.00 9.47
CA ASN A 249 5.25 23.76 10.28
C ASN A 249 4.13 24.37 9.41
N CYS A 250 3.55 23.56 8.53
CA CYS A 250 2.49 24.00 7.64
C CYS A 250 1.31 24.57 8.44
N SER A 251 1.13 25.89 8.39
CA SER A 251 0.11 26.60 9.19
C SER A 251 -1.31 26.18 8.84
N MET A 252 -1.54 25.72 7.60
CA MET A 252 -2.80 25.14 7.16
C MET A 252 -3.13 23.86 7.94
N VAL A 253 -2.18 22.92 8.03
CA VAL A 253 -2.36 21.67 8.78
C VAL A 253 -2.56 21.95 10.28
N ASP A 254 -1.80 22.90 10.84
CA ASP A 254 -1.98 23.33 12.23
C ASP A 254 -3.36 23.94 12.49
N ARG A 255 -3.90 24.70 11.54
CA ARG A 255 -5.24 25.28 11.65
C ARG A 255 -6.30 24.18 11.66
N ILE A 256 -6.19 23.19 10.76
CA ILE A 256 -7.12 22.05 10.72
C ILE A 256 -7.12 21.30 12.06
N PHE A 257 -5.95 20.97 12.61
CA PHE A 257 -5.88 20.27 13.90
C PHE A 257 -6.49 21.08 15.04
N LYS A 258 -6.27 22.40 15.08
CA LYS A 258 -6.90 23.28 16.09
C LYS A 258 -8.41 23.36 15.93
N GLU A 259 -8.92 23.37 14.70
CA GLU A 259 -10.37 23.39 14.43
C GLU A 259 -11.03 22.09 14.87
N GLN A 260 -10.38 20.94 14.62
CA GLN A 260 -10.85 19.64 15.08
C GLN A 260 -10.85 19.53 16.61
N GLU A 261 -9.80 20.01 17.28
CA GLU A 261 -9.73 20.06 18.74
C GLU A 261 -10.87 20.91 19.33
N LYS A 262 -11.11 22.10 18.76
CA LYS A 262 -12.24 22.96 19.16
C LYS A 262 -13.60 22.30 18.92
N ALA A 263 -13.77 21.59 17.81
CA ALA A 263 -15.02 20.89 17.51
C ALA A 263 -15.27 19.73 18.49
N ALA A 264 -14.23 18.98 18.85
CA ALA A 264 -14.33 17.91 19.85
C ALA A 264 -14.71 18.43 21.24
N THR A 265 -14.08 19.53 21.70
CA THR A 265 -14.42 20.12 23.01
C THR A 265 -15.87 20.60 23.06
N LYS A 266 -16.37 21.23 21.99
CA LYS A 266 -17.77 21.67 21.92
C LYS A 266 -18.77 20.51 21.96
N GLN A 267 -18.44 19.35 21.39
CA GLN A 267 -19.30 18.17 21.47
C GLN A 267 -19.37 17.60 22.89
N VAL A 268 -18.25 17.59 23.62
CA VAL A 268 -18.23 17.11 25.02
C VAL A 268 -19.06 18.04 25.92
N GLU A 269 -18.91 19.36 25.76
CA GLU A 269 -19.71 20.35 26.52
C GLU A 269 -21.21 20.19 26.24
N ALA A 270 -21.60 20.08 24.96
CA ALA A 270 -23.00 19.87 24.58
C ALA A 270 -23.59 18.56 25.15
N SER A 271 -22.77 17.51 25.28
CA SER A 271 -23.19 16.22 25.83
C SER A 271 -23.35 16.26 27.36
N SER A 272 -22.56 17.08 28.05
CA SER A 272 -22.58 17.18 29.52
C SER A 272 -23.78 17.96 30.09
N SER A 273 -24.40 18.82 29.28
CA SER A 273 -25.53 19.67 29.65
C SER A 273 -26.86 18.93 29.85
N LEU A 274 -26.94 17.64 29.51
CA LEU A 274 -28.17 16.82 29.60
C LEU A 274 -28.27 15.96 30.87
N THR A 275 -27.30 16.08 31.79
CA THR A 275 -27.30 15.36 33.08
C THR A 275 -27.18 16.34 34.25
N SER A 276 -28.12 17.28 34.36
CA SER A 276 -28.30 18.05 35.60
C SER A 276 -29.05 17.19 36.63
N VAL A 277 -28.32 16.33 37.34
CA VAL A 277 -28.76 15.83 38.65
C VAL A 277 -28.55 16.97 39.66
N PRO A 278 -29.57 17.40 40.41
CA PRO A 278 -29.42 18.48 41.38
C PRO A 278 -28.46 18.03 42.50
N LYS A 279 -27.35 18.74 42.69
CA LYS A 279 -26.41 18.46 43.80
C LYS A 279 -26.09 19.70 44.61
N SER A 280 -26.21 19.47 45.91
CA SER A 280 -26.18 20.35 47.08
C SER A 280 -24.85 21.12 47.27
N PRO A 281 -24.85 22.18 48.09
CA PRO A 281 -23.74 23.13 48.17
C PRO A 281 -22.58 22.64 49.05
N ILE A 282 -21.36 22.57 48.50
CA ILE A 282 -20.10 22.46 49.27
C ILE A 282 -19.02 23.35 48.61
N SER A 283 -18.28 24.03 49.49
CA SER A 283 -17.40 25.21 49.33
C SER A 283 -16.14 25.06 48.46
N PRO A 284 -15.54 26.18 47.98
CA PRO A 284 -14.36 26.17 47.11
C PRO A 284 -13.03 26.36 47.86
N SER A 285 -11.98 25.68 47.38
CA SER A 285 -10.58 25.99 47.66
C SER A 285 -9.82 26.20 46.34
N ASN A 286 -9.17 27.36 46.23
CA ASN A 286 -8.31 27.81 45.13
C ASN A 286 -7.04 26.96 45.02
N ASP A 287 -6.56 26.75 43.78
CA ASP A 287 -5.14 26.95 43.46
C ASP A 287 -4.92 27.06 41.93
N ASN A 288 -4.28 28.17 41.56
CA ASN A 288 -3.84 28.49 40.20
C ASN A 288 -2.39 28.04 40.02
N ASN A 289 -2.09 27.31 38.94
CA ASN A 289 -0.71 27.29 38.45
C ASN A 289 -0.62 27.12 36.93
N SER A 290 -0.05 28.14 36.28
CA SER A 290 0.16 28.25 34.84
C SER A 290 1.65 28.09 34.50
N GLY A 291 2.00 27.05 33.73
CA GLY A 291 3.37 26.80 33.29
C GLY A 291 3.45 26.44 31.80
N SER A 292 4.28 27.19 31.07
CA SER A 292 4.46 27.19 29.63
C SER A 292 5.25 25.98 29.08
N GLY A 293 4.81 25.46 27.93
CA GLY A 293 5.54 24.41 27.20
C GLY A 293 4.95 24.19 25.81
N LYS A 294 5.41 24.95 24.80
CA LYS A 294 4.84 24.90 23.43
C LYS A 294 5.52 23.89 22.50
N GLN A 295 6.75 23.42 22.78
CA GLN A 295 7.42 22.44 21.89
C GLN A 295 7.22 20.96 22.30
N SER A 296 6.94 20.67 23.58
CA SER A 296 6.66 19.29 24.04
C SER A 296 5.23 18.79 23.76
N LYS A 297 4.29 19.68 23.38
CA LYS A 297 2.88 19.32 23.19
C LYS A 297 2.61 18.55 21.89
N ARG A 298 3.40 18.74 20.83
CA ARG A 298 3.17 18.08 19.54
C ARG A 298 3.47 16.58 19.55
N LYS A 299 4.52 16.14 20.25
CA LYS A 299 4.82 14.71 20.41
C LYS A 299 3.73 14.03 21.27
N ARG A 300 3.29 14.70 22.34
CA ARG A 300 2.16 14.25 23.17
C ARG A 300 0.81 14.19 22.44
N LEU A 301 0.52 15.08 21.48
CA LEU A 301 -0.72 15.05 20.71
C LEU A 301 -0.83 13.82 19.79
N TYR A 302 0.28 13.41 19.16
CA TYR A 302 0.35 12.14 18.41
C TYR A 302 0.19 10.93 19.34
N ASP A 303 0.79 10.96 20.54
CA ASP A 303 0.71 9.86 21.51
C ASP A 303 -0.69 9.74 22.17
N ILE A 304 -1.36 10.86 22.47
CA ILE A 304 -2.69 10.87 23.10
C ILE A 304 -3.78 10.40 22.14
N LEU A 305 -3.74 10.79 20.86
CA LEU A 305 -4.68 10.32 19.83
C LEU A 305 -4.45 8.85 19.45
N SER A 306 -3.22 8.34 19.58
CA SER A 306 -2.91 6.90 19.44
C SER A 306 -3.43 6.07 20.63
N THR A 307 -3.43 6.65 21.84
CA THR A 307 -3.83 5.96 23.07
C THR A 307 -5.35 5.78 23.20
N THR A 308 -6.16 6.76 22.76
CA THR A 308 -7.64 6.64 22.79
C THR A 308 -8.19 5.54 21.88
N MET A 309 -7.45 5.14 20.84
CA MET A 309 -7.83 4.05 19.92
C MET A 309 -7.39 2.65 20.42
N SER A 310 -6.42 2.57 21.34
CA SER A 310 -5.94 1.29 21.89
C SER A 310 -6.85 0.71 22.99
N SER A 311 -7.68 1.55 23.62
CA SER A 311 -8.62 1.10 24.67
C SER A 311 -9.87 0.41 24.14
N SER A 312 -10.22 0.55 22.85
CA SER A 312 -11.39 -0.13 22.24
C SER A 312 -11.14 -1.59 21.83
N LYS A 313 -9.93 -2.14 22.01
CA LYS A 313 -9.61 -3.54 21.65
C LYS A 313 -9.47 -4.51 22.84
N LYS A 314 -9.56 -4.04 24.08
CA LYS A 314 -9.42 -4.91 25.27
C LYS A 314 -10.74 -5.44 25.85
N GLU A 315 -11.90 -5.03 25.34
CA GLU A 315 -13.20 -5.38 25.91
C GLU A 315 -13.94 -6.51 25.16
N LYS A 316 -13.22 -7.50 24.60
CA LYS A 316 -13.83 -8.69 23.97
C LYS A 316 -13.21 -10.03 24.38
N LYS A 317 -12.43 -10.07 25.47
CA LYS A 317 -11.80 -11.31 25.94
C LYS A 317 -12.08 -11.62 27.41
N GLN A 318 -13.34 -11.51 27.82
CA GLN A 318 -13.78 -12.07 29.10
C GLN A 318 -15.25 -12.51 29.02
N LYS A 319 -15.52 -13.65 28.36
CA LYS A 319 -16.74 -14.47 28.56
C LYS A 319 -16.65 -15.77 27.76
N LYS A 320 -16.14 -16.82 28.41
CA LYS A 320 -16.56 -18.23 28.33
C LYS A 320 -15.53 -19.10 29.06
N ILE A 321 -15.69 -19.16 30.37
CA ILE A 321 -15.44 -20.36 31.17
C ILE A 321 -16.80 -20.61 31.82
N ASP A 322 -17.43 -21.69 31.37
CA ASP A 322 -18.37 -22.59 32.05
C ASP A 322 -18.87 -23.58 30.99
#